data_AF-A0AAW1T345-F1
#
_entry.id   AF-A0AAW1T345-F1
#
_cell.length_a   1.000
_cell.length_b   1.000
_cell.length_c   1.000
_cell.angle_alpha   90.00
_cell.angle_beta   90.00
_cell.angle_gamma   90.00
#
_symmetry.space_group_name_H-M   'P 1'
#
loop_
_entity.id
_entity.type
_entity.pdbx_description
1 polymer ?
#
loop_
_entity_poly.entity_id
_entity_poly.type
_entity_poly.pdbx_seq_one_letter_code
_entity_poly.pdbx_strand_id
1 'polypeptide(L)'
;MSEGAADLIRRMLVVDVEQRLTIQAIMQHPWFRKDLPKAALKLNDECLSIPAHRTQSQAEVDEILVQAEFPGSGSGPSRSSRAILGASPPAAKKSWSLLWA
;
A
#
# COMPACT_ATOMS: atom_id res chain seq x y z
N MET A 1 -1.87 19.20 -20.05
CA MET A 1 -2.47 17.89 -19.71
C MET A 1 -3.00 17.28 -20.99
N SER A 2 -2.78 15.99 -21.29
CA SER A 2 -3.31 15.38 -22.52
C SER A 2 -4.83 15.29 -22.46
N GLU A 3 -5.51 15.42 -23.61
CA GLU A 3 -6.98 15.37 -23.70
C GLU A 3 -7.55 14.07 -23.11
N GLY A 4 -6.96 12.92 -23.41
CA GLY A 4 -7.38 11.64 -22.82
C GLY A 4 -7.21 11.55 -21.30
N ALA A 5 -6.24 12.27 -20.71
CA ALA A 5 -6.12 12.33 -19.25
C ALA A 5 -7.27 13.14 -18.65
N ALA A 6 -7.61 14.26 -19.31
CA ALA A 6 -8.70 15.14 -18.89
C ALA A 6 -10.05 14.43 -18.98
N ASP A 7 -10.30 13.68 -20.04
CA ASP A 7 -11.51 12.88 -20.20
C ASP A 7 -11.63 11.83 -19.08
N LEU A 8 -10.57 11.05 -18.83
CA LEU A 8 -10.58 10.04 -17.77
C LEU A 8 -10.87 10.66 -16.39
N ILE A 9 -10.17 11.75 -16.04
CA ILE A 9 -10.35 12.45 -14.76
C ILE A 9 -11.79 12.94 -14.59
N ARG A 10 -12.38 13.56 -15.63
CA ARG A 10 -13.77 14.05 -15.57
C ARG A 10 -14.78 12.93 -15.30
N ARG A 11 -14.55 11.74 -15.86
CA ARG A 11 -15.44 10.59 -15.67
C ARG A 11 -15.21 9.85 -14.34
N MET A 12 -14.04 10.00 -13.73
CA MET A 12 -13.74 9.48 -12.39
C MET A 12 -14.26 10.40 -11.28
N LEU A 13 -14.18 11.71 -11.49
CA LEU A 13 -14.56 12.72 -10.50
C LEU A 13 -16.02 13.18 -10.66
N VAL A 14 -16.93 12.22 -10.87
CA VAL A 14 -18.38 12.46 -10.93
C VAL A 14 -18.99 12.31 -9.54
N VAL A 15 -19.85 13.26 -9.16
CA VAL A 15 -20.53 13.28 -7.85
C VAL A 15 -21.46 12.09 -7.70
N ASP A 16 -22.29 11.85 -8.70
CA ASP A 16 -23.16 10.69 -8.78
C ASP A 16 -22.34 9.41 -9.03
N VAL A 17 -22.43 8.45 -8.10
CA VAL A 17 -21.66 7.21 -8.14
C VAL A 17 -22.14 6.31 -9.26
N GLU A 18 -23.43 6.32 -9.59
CA GLU A 18 -24.00 5.50 -10.67
C GLU A 18 -23.52 5.96 -12.06
N GLN A 19 -23.12 7.24 -12.17
CA GLN A 19 -22.54 7.82 -13.38
C GLN A 19 -21.02 7.79 -13.40
N ARG A 20 -20.37 7.46 -12.27
CA ARG A 20 -18.92 7.39 -12.15
C ARG A 20 -18.39 6.17 -12.87
N LEU A 21 -17.26 6.32 -13.55
CA LEU A 21 -16.62 5.21 -14.25
C LEU A 21 -16.26 4.06 -13.26
N THR A 22 -16.60 2.83 -13.62
CA THR A 22 -16.17 1.64 -12.87
C THR A 22 -14.70 1.33 -13.13
N ILE A 23 -14.05 0.57 -12.23
CA ILE A 23 -12.65 0.14 -12.42
C ILE A 23 -12.47 -0.61 -13.75
N GLN A 24 -13.41 -1.49 -14.12
CA GLN A 24 -13.36 -2.23 -15.38
C GLN A 24 -13.41 -1.30 -16.60
N ALA A 25 -14.19 -0.24 -16.54
CA ALA A 25 -14.23 0.77 -17.59
C ALA A 25 -12.95 1.64 -17.62
N ILE A 26 -12.35 1.94 -16.46
CA ILE A 26 -11.06 2.65 -16.37
C ILE A 26 -9.96 1.83 -17.04
N MET A 27 -9.89 0.52 -16.76
CA MET A 27 -8.91 -0.39 -17.35
C MET A 27 -9.03 -0.53 -18.87
N GLN A 28 -10.18 -0.16 -19.44
CA GLN A 28 -10.44 -0.14 -20.87
C GLN A 28 -10.14 1.20 -21.53
N HIS A 29 -9.98 2.27 -20.74
CA HIS A 29 -9.79 3.62 -21.24
C HIS A 29 -8.47 3.75 -22.04
N PRO A 30 -8.47 4.41 -23.22
CA PRO A 30 -7.26 4.52 -24.06
C PRO A 30 -6.08 5.17 -23.34
N TRP A 31 -6.34 6.19 -22.53
CA TRP A 31 -5.29 6.84 -21.75
C TRP A 31 -4.70 5.92 -20.67
N PHE A 32 -5.50 5.03 -20.07
CA PHE A 32 -5.01 4.08 -19.07
C PHE A 32 -4.11 3.00 -19.69
N ARG A 33 -4.45 2.57 -20.92
CA ARG A 33 -3.70 1.53 -21.64
C ARG A 33 -2.46 2.06 -22.37
N LYS A 34 -2.34 3.38 -22.53
CA LYS A 34 -1.22 4.00 -23.21
C LYS A 34 0.07 3.70 -22.43
N ASP A 35 1.02 3.05 -23.10
CA ASP A 35 2.32 2.67 -22.54
C ASP A 35 2.25 1.72 -21.32
N LEU A 36 1.09 1.09 -21.08
CA LEU A 36 0.90 0.16 -19.98
C LEU A 36 1.36 -1.25 -20.40
N PRO A 37 2.32 -1.87 -19.68
CA PRO A 37 2.71 -3.25 -19.93
C PRO A 37 1.52 -4.20 -19.75
N LYS A 38 1.33 -5.15 -20.66
CA LYS A 38 0.20 -6.11 -20.60
C LYS A 38 0.16 -6.90 -19.29
N ALA A 39 1.31 -7.18 -18.68
CA ALA A 39 1.41 -7.86 -17.40
C ALA A 39 0.81 -7.03 -16.24
N ALA A 40 0.87 -5.69 -16.31
CA ALA A 40 0.33 -4.83 -15.25
C ALA A 40 -1.19 -4.94 -15.12
N LEU A 41 -1.90 -5.33 -16.19
CA LEU A 41 -3.35 -5.56 -16.15
C LEU A 41 -3.72 -6.82 -15.36
N LYS A 42 -2.80 -7.77 -15.23
CA LYS A 42 -3.02 -9.08 -14.58
C LYS A 42 -2.37 -9.18 -13.20
N LEU A 43 -1.59 -8.18 -12.80
CA LEU A 43 -0.79 -8.23 -11.58
C LEU A 43 -1.63 -8.52 -10.33
N ASN A 44 -2.82 -7.93 -10.23
CA ASN A 44 -3.69 -8.16 -9.09
C ASN A 44 -4.16 -9.63 -9.03
N ASP A 45 -4.60 -10.17 -10.17
CA ASP A 45 -5.04 -11.57 -10.27
C ASP A 45 -3.88 -12.53 -9.96
N GLU A 46 -2.70 -12.24 -10.49
CA GLU A 46 -1.48 -13.01 -10.24
C GLU A 46 -1.10 -12.95 -8.76
N CYS A 47 -1.06 -11.78 -8.12
CA CYS A 47 -0.79 -11.62 -6.69
C CYS A 47 -1.79 -12.37 -5.81
N LEU A 48 -3.08 -12.34 -6.16
CA LEU A 48 -4.14 -13.05 -5.42
C LEU A 48 -4.09 -14.56 -5.66
N SER A 49 -3.53 -15.01 -6.78
CA SER A 49 -3.32 -16.44 -7.09
C SER A 49 -2.09 -17.04 -6.39
N ILE A 50 -1.15 -16.21 -5.93
CA ILE A 50 -0.02 -16.67 -5.13
C ILE A 50 -0.60 -17.31 -3.86
N PRO A 51 -0.36 -18.61 -3.61
CA PRO A 51 -0.91 -19.22 -2.43
C PRO A 51 -0.31 -18.56 -1.20
N ALA A 52 -1.04 -18.66 -0.09
CA ALA A 52 -0.78 -18.08 1.23
C ALA A 52 0.60 -18.40 1.86
N HIS A 53 1.63 -18.78 1.12
CA HIS A 53 2.99 -19.02 1.59
C HIS A 53 3.67 -17.78 2.21
N ARG A 54 3.02 -16.60 2.15
CA ARG A 54 3.37 -15.40 2.92
C ARG A 54 2.26 -14.97 3.90
N THR A 55 1.35 -15.87 4.27
CA THR A 55 0.42 -15.57 5.36
C THR A 55 1.11 -15.82 6.67
N GLN A 56 1.03 -14.83 7.54
CA GLN A 56 1.40 -14.95 8.94
C GLN A 56 0.10 -15.18 9.72
N SER A 57 0.15 -16.07 10.69
CA SER A 57 -0.94 -16.20 11.65
C SER A 57 -1.12 -14.91 12.43
N GLN A 58 -2.32 -14.64 12.94
CA GLN A 58 -2.56 -13.44 13.75
C GLN A 58 -1.61 -13.37 14.94
N ALA A 59 -1.30 -14.51 15.57
CA ALA A 59 -0.37 -14.58 16.69
C ALA A 59 1.07 -14.17 16.31
N GLU A 60 1.56 -14.58 15.13
CA GLU A 60 2.88 -14.15 14.63
C GLU A 60 2.91 -12.65 14.33
N VAL A 61 1.81 -12.10 13.79
CA VAL A 61 1.68 -10.66 13.54
C VAL A 61 1.71 -9.89 14.87
N ASP A 62 0.94 -10.35 15.86
CA ASP A 62 0.88 -9.74 17.19
C ASP A 62 2.24 -9.79 17.88
N GLU A 63 2.98 -10.90 17.74
CA GLU A 63 4.34 -11.04 18.28
C GLU A 63 5.31 -10.04 17.63
N ILE A 64 5.25 -9.87 16.31
CA ILE A 64 6.09 -8.88 15.61
C ILE A 64 5.78 -7.46 16.07
N LEU A 65 4.50 -7.14 16.29
CA LEU A 65 4.09 -5.83 16.83
C LEU A 65 4.71 -5.59 18.21
N VAL A 66 4.66 -6.60 19.10
CA VAL A 66 5.29 -6.54 20.43
C VAL A 66 6.82 -6.37 20.31
N GLN A 67 7.48 -7.12 19.43
CA GLN A 67 8.92 -7.02 19.20
C GLN A 67 9.33 -5.64 18.65
N ALA A 68 8.49 -5.04 17.80
CA ALA A 68 8.74 -3.73 17.22
C ALA A 68 8.47 -2.56 18.19
N GLU A 69 7.69 -2.77 19.25
CA GLU A 69 7.34 -1.75 20.25
C GLU A 69 8.54 -1.31 21.10
N PHE A 70 9.63 -2.10 21.13
CA PHE A 70 10.84 -1.80 21.89
C PHE A 70 12.00 -1.31 21.01
N PRO A 71 12.29 0.01 20.95
CA PRO A 71 13.54 0.51 20.39
C PRO A 71 14.69 0.25 21.38
N GLY A 72 15.27 -0.96 21.34
CA GLY A 72 16.60 -1.22 21.90
C GLY A 72 16.66 -2.19 23.07
N SER A 73 16.59 -3.50 22.79
CA SER A 73 17.30 -4.52 23.57
C SER A 73 17.38 -5.84 22.80
N GLY A 74 17.76 -5.79 21.52
CA GLY A 74 18.00 -6.99 20.74
C GLY A 74 19.44 -7.48 20.92
N SER A 75 19.69 -8.36 21.90
CA SER A 75 20.74 -9.38 21.74
C SER A 75 20.24 -10.44 20.76
N GLY A 76 20.17 -10.08 19.48
CA GLY A 76 20.06 -11.01 18.36
C GLY A 76 21.41 -11.16 17.68
N PRO A 77 21.71 -12.27 16.98
CA PRO A 77 22.98 -12.46 16.31
C PRO A 77 23.24 -11.31 15.33
N SER A 78 24.39 -10.67 15.53
CA SER A 78 24.92 -9.52 14.81
C SER A 78 24.50 -9.49 13.33
N ARG A 79 23.46 -8.72 13.02
CA ARG A 79 23.21 -8.24 11.67
C ARG A 79 24.05 -6.99 11.51
N SER A 80 25.15 -7.12 10.77
CA SER A 80 26.12 -6.06 10.51
C SER A 80 25.43 -4.76 10.07
N SER A 81 25.38 -3.79 10.98
CA SER A 81 24.79 -2.47 10.78
C SER A 81 25.69 -1.61 9.90
N ARG A 82 25.19 -1.14 8.76
CA ARG A 82 25.71 0.08 8.14
C ARG A 82 25.03 1.26 8.86
N ALA A 83 25.80 1.91 9.72
CA ALA A 83 25.37 3.05 10.52
C ALA A 83 24.91 4.23 9.65
N ILE A 84 23.75 4.81 9.98
CA ILE A 84 23.47 6.23 9.73
C ILE A 84 23.22 6.86 11.09
N LEU A 85 24.13 7.76 11.46
CA LEU A 85 24.15 8.56 12.68
C LEU A 85 23.06 9.64 12.63
N GLY A 86 22.41 9.92 13.77
CA GLY A 86 21.88 11.26 14.05
C GLY A 86 20.48 11.33 14.66
N ALA A 87 20.45 11.33 16.00
CA ALA A 87 19.58 12.13 16.88
C ALA A 87 18.05 12.11 16.67
N SER A 88 17.35 11.52 17.65
CA SER A 88 15.93 11.80 17.97
C SER A 88 15.81 13.10 18.78
N PRO A 89 14.66 13.79 18.71
CA PRO A 89 13.95 14.12 19.95
C PRO A 89 12.41 13.91 19.80
N PRO A 90 11.59 14.14 20.85
CA PRO A 90 11.11 13.13 21.77
C PRO A 90 9.62 12.79 21.58
N ALA A 91 9.22 11.73 22.31
CA ALA A 91 7.91 11.12 22.39
C ALA A 91 6.68 12.05 22.27
N ALA A 92 5.81 11.72 21.32
CA ALA A 92 4.38 11.99 21.43
C ALA A 92 3.65 10.65 21.34
N LYS A 93 3.05 10.21 22.45
CA LYS A 93 2.16 9.06 22.49
C LYS A 93 0.95 9.37 21.61
N LYS A 94 0.93 8.89 20.37
CA LYS A 94 -0.27 8.94 19.53
C LYS A 94 -0.98 7.61 19.64
N SER A 95 -2.08 7.61 20.39
CA SER A 95 -3.04 6.52 20.39
C SER A 95 -3.73 6.49 19.02
N TRP A 96 -3.57 5.39 18.30
CA TRP A 96 -4.12 5.21 16.95
C TRP A 96 -5.62 4.85 16.95
N SER A 97 -6.25 4.75 18.13
CA SER A 97 -7.64 4.31 18.29
C SER A 97 -8.70 5.38 17.98
N LEU A 98 -8.33 6.57 17.50
CA LEU A 98 -9.27 7.68 17.25
C LEU A 98 -9.39 8.10 15.77
N LEU A 99 -8.81 7.34 14.82
CA LEU A 99 -8.79 7.74 13.40
C LEU A 99 -9.83 7.01 12.52
N TRP A 100 -10.68 6.16 13.09
CA TRP A 100 -11.77 5.48 12.36
C TRP A 100 -13.04 5.37 13.22
N ALA A 101 -13.68 6.52 13.47
CA ALA A 101 -15.05 6.64 13.97
C ALA A 101 -15.84 7.60 13.09
#